data_AF-N2J866-F1
#
_entry.id   AF-N2J866-F1
#
_cell.length_a   1.000
_cell.length_b   1.000
_cell.length_c   1.000
_cell.angle_alpha   90.00
_cell.angle_beta   90.00
_cell.angle_gamma   90.00
#
_symmetry.space_group_name_H-M   'P 1'
#
loop_
_entity.id
_entity.type
_entity.pdbx_description
1 polymer ?
#
loop_
_entity_poly.entity_id
_entity_poly.type
_entity_poly.pdbx_seq_one_letter_code
_entity_poly.pdbx_strand_id
1 'polypeptide(L)'
;MKRNVLLIAIAFVCLAGCSPTEKDAIEKSQALVKKELKDPKSAKFGYTYFLGSLSSGTGDGYVCGRLSGVGVRETAPRFMRYVSSVSVKENTLVINNIWVEAPDNTSILGTKETIFDRLYWNKYCVDARHPASQSGI
;
A
#
# COMPACT_ATOMS: atom_id res chain seq x y z
N MET A 1 -28.99 -28.02 47.11
CA MET A 1 -27.79 -28.55 46.40
C MET A 1 -28.29 -29.01 45.04
N LYS A 2 -27.85 -28.57 43.85
CA LYS A 2 -26.49 -28.28 43.32
C LYS A 2 -26.66 -27.22 42.21
N ARG A 3 -26.30 -25.95 42.43
CA ARG A 3 -25.10 -25.28 41.88
C ARG A 3 -24.68 -25.84 40.51
N ASN A 4 -25.14 -25.23 39.42
CA ASN A 4 -24.55 -25.30 38.07
C ASN A 4 -25.03 -24.12 37.18
N VAL A 5 -25.14 -22.92 37.76
CA VAL A 5 -25.32 -21.66 37.02
C VAL A 5 -24.03 -20.87 37.16
N LEU A 6 -22.99 -21.16 36.36
CA LEU A 6 -21.88 -20.23 36.09
C LEU A 6 -20.85 -20.77 35.06
N LEU A 7 -21.25 -21.05 33.81
CA LEU A 7 -20.28 -21.31 32.72
C LEU A 7 -20.69 -20.57 31.43
N ILE A 8 -21.18 -19.34 31.58
CA ILE A 8 -21.46 -18.43 30.45
C ILE A 8 -20.88 -17.06 30.82
N ALA A 9 -19.56 -16.92 30.74
CA ALA A 9 -18.87 -15.63 30.70
C ALA A 9 -17.38 -15.94 30.51
N ILE A 10 -16.79 -15.52 29.39
CA ILE A 10 -15.35 -15.21 29.16
C ILE A 10 -14.96 -15.36 27.67
N ALA A 11 -15.81 -15.92 26.80
CA ALA A 11 -15.49 -16.00 25.36
C ALA A 11 -15.72 -14.70 24.54
N PHE A 12 -16.16 -13.59 25.16
CA PHE A 12 -16.66 -12.41 24.43
C PHE A 12 -15.92 -11.09 24.67
N VAL A 13 -14.70 -11.11 25.20
CA VAL A 13 -13.89 -9.89 25.34
C VAL A 13 -12.69 -9.96 24.41
N CYS A 14 -12.93 -9.75 23.11
CA CYS A 14 -11.92 -9.29 22.15
C CYS A 14 -12.53 -8.82 20.81
N LEU A 15 -13.76 -8.28 20.81
CA LEU A 15 -14.17 -7.33 19.75
C LEU A 15 -13.67 -5.92 20.10
N ALA A 16 -12.45 -5.80 20.62
CA ALA A 16 -11.75 -4.53 20.54
C ALA A 16 -11.68 -4.21 19.04
N GLY A 17 -12.43 -3.19 18.62
CA GLY A 17 -12.32 -2.65 17.27
C GLY A 17 -10.88 -2.23 17.07
N CYS A 18 -10.08 -3.13 16.53
CA CYS A 18 -8.66 -2.90 16.32
C CYS A 18 -8.57 -1.78 15.28
N SER A 19 -7.99 -0.64 15.64
CA SER A 19 -7.81 0.43 14.68
C SER A 19 -6.82 -0.02 13.61
N PRO A 20 -7.11 0.21 12.31
CA PRO A 20 -6.20 -0.19 11.25
C PRO A 20 -4.83 0.43 11.45
N THR A 21 -3.80 -0.39 11.34
CA THR A 21 -2.40 0.01 11.50
C THR A 21 -1.75 0.33 10.15
N GLU A 22 -0.59 0.97 10.19
CA GLU A 22 0.24 1.17 8.98
C GLU A 22 0.59 -0.15 8.31
N LYS A 23 0.83 -1.20 9.11
CA LYS A 23 1.09 -2.55 8.61
C LYS A 23 -0.12 -3.10 7.84
N ASP A 24 -1.33 -2.91 8.35
CA ASP A 24 -2.55 -3.34 7.65
C ASP A 24 -2.73 -2.58 6.33
N ALA A 25 -2.40 -1.28 6.32
CA ALA A 25 -2.40 -0.47 5.10
C ALA A 25 -1.42 -1.02 4.06
N ILE A 26 -0.20 -1.36 4.47
CA ILE A 26 0.83 -1.95 3.63
C ILE A 26 0.38 -3.30 3.08
N GLU A 27 -0.07 -4.23 3.93
CA GLU A 27 -0.47 -5.58 3.54
C GLU A 27 -1.67 -5.54 2.58
N LYS A 28 -2.68 -4.72 2.87
CA LYS A 28 -3.86 -4.57 2.00
C LYS A 28 -3.50 -3.95 0.65
N SER A 29 -2.64 -2.94 0.64
CA SER A 29 -2.14 -2.33 -0.60
C SER A 29 -1.36 -3.34 -1.45
N GLN A 30 -0.45 -4.10 -0.83
CA GLN A 30 0.31 -5.16 -1.49
C GLN A 30 -0.60 -6.25 -2.08
N ALA A 31 -1.64 -6.66 -1.34
CA ALA A 31 -2.60 -7.66 -1.82
C ALA A 31 -3.38 -7.19 -3.05
N LEU A 32 -3.73 -5.90 -3.13
CA LEU A 32 -4.41 -5.35 -4.30
C LEU A 32 -3.46 -5.11 -5.48
N VAL A 33 -2.27 -4.53 -5.24
CA VAL A 33 -1.25 -4.34 -6.28
C VAL A 33 -0.88 -5.66 -6.95
N LYS A 34 -0.82 -6.76 -6.18
CA LYS A 34 -0.64 -8.11 -6.70
C LYS A 34 -1.68 -8.49 -7.76
N LYS A 35 -2.94 -8.12 -7.54
CA LYS A 35 -4.05 -8.44 -8.46
C LYS A 35 -4.00 -7.62 -9.75
N GLU A 36 -3.33 -6.47 -9.73
CA GLU A 36 -3.09 -5.63 -10.91
C GLU A 36 -1.96 -6.17 -11.80
N LEU A 37 -1.21 -7.19 -11.36
CA LEU A 37 -0.19 -7.82 -12.19
C LEU A 37 -0.78 -8.89 -13.11
N LYS A 38 -0.09 -9.13 -14.23
CA LYS A 38 -0.45 -10.22 -15.15
C LYS A 38 -0.37 -11.59 -14.48
N ASP A 39 0.68 -11.80 -13.69
CA ASP A 39 0.84 -12.97 -12.84
C ASP A 39 0.99 -12.53 -11.37
N PRO A 40 -0.09 -12.56 -10.58
CA PRO A 40 -0.06 -12.19 -9.17
C PRO A 40 0.90 -13.04 -8.31
N LYS A 41 1.18 -14.29 -8.71
CA LYS A 41 2.08 -15.19 -7.97
C LYS A 41 3.55 -14.84 -8.19
N SER A 42 3.88 -14.19 -9.31
CA SER A 42 5.22 -13.71 -9.59
C SER A 42 5.65 -12.52 -8.71
N ALA A 43 4.69 -11.88 -8.04
CA ALA A 43 4.92 -10.66 -7.27
C ALA A 43 5.79 -10.89 -6.03
N LYS A 44 6.93 -10.20 -5.96
CA LYS A 44 7.76 -10.10 -4.76
C LYS A 44 7.86 -8.64 -4.35
N PHE A 45 7.34 -8.32 -3.17
CA PHE A 45 7.46 -6.98 -2.61
C PHE A 45 8.82 -6.81 -1.96
N GLY A 46 9.47 -5.68 -2.26
CA GLY A 46 10.70 -5.25 -1.63
C GLY A 46 10.39 -4.19 -0.57
N TYR A 47 11.13 -3.09 -0.64
CA TYR A 47 10.94 -1.97 0.26
C TYR A 47 9.56 -1.31 0.07
N THR A 48 8.75 -1.30 1.13
CA THR A 48 7.44 -0.64 1.20
C THR A 48 7.34 0.12 2.52
N TYR A 49 6.75 1.31 2.49
CA TYR A 49 6.51 2.15 3.66
C TYR A 49 5.19 2.90 3.52
N PHE A 50 4.70 3.40 4.65
CA PHE A 50 3.51 4.23 4.74
C PHE A 50 3.92 5.66 5.08
N LEU A 51 3.31 6.64 4.42
CA LEU A 51 3.38 8.06 4.77
C LEU A 51 1.96 8.58 5.01
N GLY A 52 1.72 9.18 6.16
CA GLY A 52 0.41 9.71 6.54
C GLY A 52 0.17 9.55 8.03
N SER A 53 -1.10 9.58 8.42
CA SER A 53 -1.50 9.39 9.81
C SER A 53 -2.77 8.57 9.88
N LEU A 54 -2.68 7.38 10.48
CA LEU A 54 -3.83 6.56 10.81
C LEU A 54 -4.15 6.76 12.29
N SER A 55 -5.30 7.34 12.60
CA SER A 55 -5.79 7.51 13.97
C SER A 55 -7.05 6.66 14.19
N SER A 56 -7.44 6.48 15.45
CA SER A 56 -8.59 5.65 15.79
C SER A 56 -9.87 6.16 15.13
N GLY A 57 -10.32 5.43 14.10
CA GLY A 57 -11.54 5.71 13.37
C GLY A 57 -11.39 6.55 12.10
N THR A 58 -10.30 7.30 11.94
CA THR A 58 -10.09 8.22 10.81
C THR A 58 -8.62 8.30 10.41
N GLY A 59 -8.34 8.56 9.14
CA GLY A 59 -6.98 8.83 8.71
C GLY A 59 -6.81 8.65 7.22
N ASP A 60 -5.68 9.12 6.73
CA ASP A 60 -5.32 9.07 5.34
C ASP A 60 -3.80 8.97 5.18
N GLY A 61 -3.40 8.48 4.02
CA GLY A 61 -2.00 8.39 3.67
C GLY A 61 -1.78 7.62 2.39
N TYR A 62 -0.51 7.30 2.17
CA TYR A 62 -0.03 6.64 0.98
C TYR A 62 0.91 5.51 1.35
N VAL A 63 0.70 4.36 0.73
CA VAL A 63 1.64 3.24 0.75
C VAL A 63 2.48 3.33 -0.51
N CYS A 64 3.78 3.48 -0.31
CA CYS A 64 4.77 3.60 -1.37
C CYS A 64 5.69 2.40 -1.31
N GLY A 65 5.92 1.75 -2.46
CA GLY A 65 6.76 0.57 -2.44
C GLY A 65 7.34 0.16 -3.77
N ARG A 66 8.23 -0.83 -3.69
CA ARG A 66 8.86 -1.49 -4.83
C ARG A 66 8.41 -2.94 -4.88
N LEU A 67 8.22 -3.45 -6.08
CA LEU A 67 7.95 -4.87 -6.31
C LEU A 67 8.68 -5.35 -7.56
N SER A 68 8.97 -6.66 -7.61
CA SER A 68 9.29 -7.35 -8.86
C SER A 68 8.11 -8.22 -9.27
N GLY A 69 7.76 -8.24 -10.56
CA GLY A 69 6.73 -9.13 -11.08
C GLY A 69 6.50 -8.93 -12.57
N VAL A 70 5.66 -9.78 -13.17
CA VAL A 70 5.26 -9.62 -14.57
C VAL A 70 4.09 -8.64 -14.64
N GLY A 71 4.39 -7.41 -15.09
CA GLY A 71 3.37 -6.38 -15.32
C GLY A 71 2.38 -6.80 -16.41
N VAL A 72 1.21 -6.13 -16.46
CA VAL A 72 0.12 -6.44 -17.41
C VAL A 72 0.61 -6.52 -18.86
N ARG A 73 1.52 -5.62 -19.25
CA ARG A 73 2.03 -5.48 -20.62
C ARG A 73 3.34 -6.25 -20.86
N GLU A 74 3.85 -6.93 -19.85
CA GLU A 74 5.18 -7.53 -19.86
C GLU A 74 5.15 -9.03 -20.10
N THR A 75 6.29 -9.55 -20.56
CA THR A 75 6.52 -10.99 -20.77
C THR A 75 7.50 -11.59 -19.76
N ALA A 76 8.27 -10.76 -19.05
CA ALA A 76 9.23 -11.17 -18.04
C ALA A 76 9.09 -10.35 -16.75
N PRO A 77 9.52 -10.89 -15.59
CA PRO A 77 9.53 -10.14 -14.34
C PRO A 77 10.44 -8.92 -14.43
N ARG A 78 9.98 -7.79 -13.88
CA ARG A 78 10.77 -6.57 -13.77
C ARG A 78 10.52 -5.86 -12.45
N PHE A 79 11.43 -4.99 -12.07
CA PHE A 79 11.24 -4.09 -10.94
C PHE A 79 10.32 -2.94 -11.33
N MET A 80 9.35 -2.65 -10.46
CA MET A 80 8.37 -1.59 -10.60
C MET A 80 8.18 -0.92 -9.25
N ARG A 81 7.79 0.35 -9.27
CA ARG A 81 7.25 1.04 -8.10
C ARG A 81 5.73 1.03 -8.11
N TYR A 82 5.15 1.23 -6.95
CA TYR A 82 3.72 1.49 -6.82
C TYR A 82 3.45 2.51 -5.72
N VAL A 83 2.34 3.22 -5.88
CA VAL A 83 1.77 4.13 -4.90
C VAL A 83 0.31 3.74 -4.70
N SER A 84 -0.14 3.64 -3.46
CA SER A 84 -1.52 3.31 -3.09
C SER A 84 -2.04 4.35 -2.13
N SER A 85 -3.16 5.00 -2.46
CA SER A 85 -3.84 5.93 -1.54
C SER A 85 -4.73 5.13 -0.60
N VAL A 86 -4.63 5.39 0.69
CA VAL A 86 -5.40 4.71 1.72
C VAL A 86 -6.13 5.70 2.60
N SER A 87 -7.29 5.31 3.09
CA SER A 87 -8.04 6.07 4.10
C SER A 87 -8.68 5.13 5.11
N VAL A 88 -8.88 5.60 6.33
CA VAL A 88 -9.66 4.90 7.34
C VAL A 88 -10.96 5.68 7.54
N LYS A 89 -12.09 4.99 7.38
CA LYS A 89 -13.43 5.50 7.64
C LYS A 89 -14.13 4.54 8.58
N GLU A 90 -14.64 5.04 9.71
CA GLU A 90 -15.36 4.22 10.70
C GLU A 90 -14.56 2.98 11.10
N ASN A 91 -13.26 3.17 11.36
CA ASN A 91 -12.32 2.10 11.72
C ASN A 91 -12.13 1.02 10.65
N THR A 92 -12.57 1.28 9.41
CA THR A 92 -12.36 0.42 8.25
C THR A 92 -11.31 1.04 7.32
N LEU A 93 -10.25 0.31 7.05
CA LEU A 93 -9.25 0.69 6.06
C LEU A 93 -9.77 0.48 4.64
N VAL A 94 -9.69 1.51 3.81
CA VAL A 94 -10.10 1.53 2.40
C VAL A 94 -8.90 1.91 1.55
N ILE A 95 -8.72 1.18 0.45
CA ILE A 95 -7.74 1.54 -0.60
C ILE A 95 -8.51 2.31 -1.67
N ASN A 96 -8.19 3.59 -1.85
CA ASN A 96 -8.93 4.46 -2.76
C ASN A 96 -8.44 4.34 -4.20
N ASN A 97 -7.12 4.28 -4.39
CA ASN A 97 -6.48 4.24 -5.70
C ASN A 97 -5.14 3.50 -5.62
N ILE A 98 -4.73 2.89 -6.74
CA ILE A 98 -3.43 2.25 -6.91
C ILE A 98 -2.83 2.71 -8.23
N TRP A 99 -1.57 3.11 -8.21
CA TRP A 99 -0.79 3.48 -9.37
C TRP A 99 0.46 2.61 -9.41
N VAL A 100 0.59 1.78 -10.44
CA VAL A 100 1.77 0.94 -10.68
C VAL A 100 2.59 1.57 -11.80
N GLU A 101 3.90 1.62 -11.62
CA GLU A 101 4.83 2.20 -12.58
C GLU A 101 4.82 1.43 -13.91
N ALA A 102 4.43 2.15 -14.96
CA ALA A 102 4.46 1.67 -16.33
C ALA A 102 5.90 1.40 -16.81
N PRO A 103 6.09 0.63 -17.89
CA PRO A 103 7.41 0.41 -18.46
C PRO A 103 8.06 1.62 -19.09
N ASP A 104 7.27 2.64 -19.39
CA ASP A 104 7.75 3.90 -19.89
C ASP A 104 8.52 4.67 -18.82
N ASN A 105 9.81 4.86 -19.07
CA ASN A 105 10.72 5.67 -18.27
C ASN A 105 11.15 6.94 -19.01
N THR A 106 10.39 7.35 -20.04
CA THR A 106 10.66 8.58 -20.76
C THR A 106 10.59 9.77 -19.80
N SER A 107 11.66 10.57 -19.83
CA SER A 107 11.73 11.80 -19.06
C SER A 107 10.73 12.83 -19.57
N ILE A 108 10.11 13.59 -18.66
CA ILE A 108 9.39 14.81 -19.00
C ILE A 108 10.42 15.81 -19.56
N LEU A 109 10.09 16.41 -20.71
CA LEU A 109 10.98 17.32 -21.45
C LEU A 109 11.64 18.36 -20.53
N GLY A 110 12.97 18.42 -20.59
CA GLY A 110 13.77 19.35 -19.79
C GLY A 110 14.01 18.92 -18.33
N THR A 111 13.62 17.70 -17.94
CA THR A 111 13.83 17.16 -16.58
C THR A 111 14.36 15.73 -16.61
N LYS A 112 14.72 15.18 -15.45
CA LYS A 112 15.06 13.75 -15.25
C LYS A 112 13.93 12.96 -14.56
N GLU A 113 12.74 13.54 -14.49
CA GLU A 113 11.58 12.89 -13.88
C GLU A 113 10.75 12.21 -14.96
N THR A 114 10.29 11.00 -14.68
CA THR A 114 9.20 10.38 -15.44
C THR A 114 7.85 11.00 -15.05
N ILE A 115 6.81 10.71 -15.85
CA ILE A 115 5.42 11.03 -15.46
C ILE A 115 5.08 10.37 -14.11
N PHE A 116 5.53 9.14 -13.89
CA PHE A 116 5.29 8.43 -12.64
C PHE A 116 5.99 9.10 -11.44
N ASP A 117 7.23 9.54 -11.62
CA ASP A 117 7.96 10.33 -10.62
C ASP A 117 7.15 11.55 -10.23
N ARG A 118 6.78 12.39 -11.20
CA ARG A 118 6.13 13.67 -10.92
C ARG A 118 4.73 13.53 -10.32
N LEU A 119 3.89 12.69 -10.91
CA LEU A 119 2.47 12.65 -10.57
C LEU A 119 2.15 11.82 -9.33
N TYR A 120 2.98 10.81 -9.04
CA TYR A 120 2.68 9.83 -7.99
C TYR A 120 3.81 9.75 -6.97
N TRP A 121 5.03 9.42 -7.39
CA TRP A 121 6.11 9.16 -6.42
C TRP A 121 6.55 10.42 -5.67
N ASN A 122 7.05 11.44 -6.38
CA ASN A 122 7.58 12.66 -5.77
C ASN A 122 6.49 13.47 -5.05
N LYS A 123 5.23 13.26 -5.44
CA LYS A 123 4.09 13.92 -4.83
C LYS A 123 3.67 13.29 -3.49
N TYR A 124 3.72 11.96 -3.36
CA TYR A 124 3.11 11.24 -2.23
C TYR A 124 4.08 10.37 -1.43
N CYS A 125 5.28 10.12 -1.94
CA CYS A 125 6.25 9.17 -1.41
C CYS A 125 7.55 9.84 -0.96
N VAL A 126 7.53 11.14 -0.69
CA VAL A 126 8.72 11.89 -0.29
C VAL A 126 8.59 12.40 1.14
N ASP A 127 9.59 12.08 1.96
CA ASP A 127 9.78 12.64 3.30
C ASP A 127 11.29 12.81 3.57
N ALA A 128 11.67 13.15 4.82
CA ALA A 128 13.08 13.31 5.19
C ALA A 128 13.96 12.05 5.02
N ARG A 129 13.35 10.85 4.99
CA ARG A 129 14.03 9.55 4.85
C ARG A 129 13.91 8.97 3.44
N HIS A 130 12.95 9.44 2.66
CA HIS A 130 12.64 8.99 1.30
C HIS A 130 12.72 10.18 0.34
N PRO A 131 13.89 10.47 -0.26
CA PRO A 131 14.01 11.61 -1.17
C PRO A 131 13.26 11.39 -2.49
N ALA A 132 13.04 12.50 -3.20
CA ALA A 132 12.46 12.49 -4.53
C ALA A 132 13.27 11.63 -5.52
N SER A 133 12.55 10.98 -6.44
CA SER A 133 13.09 10.14 -7.51
C SER A 133 13.24 10.93 -8.80
N GLN A 134 14.27 10.56 -9.57
CA GLN A 134 14.54 11.04 -10.93
C GLN A 134 14.92 9.83 -11.77
N SER A 135 13.92 9.02 -12.14
CA SER A 135 14.16 7.73 -12.82
C SER A 135 14.04 7.84 -14.34
N GLY A 136 13.91 9.05 -14.88
CA GLY A 136 13.82 9.29 -16.32
C GLY A 136 15.17 9.04 -17.01
N ILE A 137 15.11 8.48 -18.22
CA ILE A 137 16.25 8.35 -19.14
C ILE A 137 16.15 9.41 -20.23
#